data_AF-A0A8T6H0D1-F1
#
_entry.id   AF-A0A8T6H0D1-F1
#
_cell.length_a   1.000
_cell.length_b   1.000
_cell.length_c   1.000
_cell.angle_alpha   90.00
_cell.angle_beta   90.00
_cell.angle_gamma   90.00
#
_symmetry.space_group_name_H-M   'P 1'
#
loop_
_entity.id
_entity.type
_entity.pdbx_description
1 polymer ?
#
loop_
_entity_poly.entity_id
_entity_poly.type
_entity_poly.pdbx_seq_one_letter_code
_entity_poly.pdbx_strand_id
1 'polypeptide(L)'
;MYADDRVLVGVLNRKRDFDIARRQHWYRIPERQLPRGLNAEYIAFFLSGKVFGPQSGAIAYFARVTGLELARRADLLPGEEQRATDIYFKLQFRNLVEKDPPISNVPARSISFIRTTWDRFISAETIADLYSAGDFYVDRVYHALRA
;
A
#
# COMPACT_ATOMS: atom_id res chain seq x y z
N MET A 1 3.28 -9.23 17.18
CA MET A 1 3.25 -9.47 15.73
C MET A 1 3.70 -10.89 15.52
N TYR A 2 2.99 -11.64 14.70
CA TYR A 2 3.37 -13.00 14.32
C TYR A 2 4.10 -12.95 12.99
N ALA A 3 5.01 -13.91 12.75
CA ALA A 3 5.83 -13.93 11.53
C ALA A 3 4.99 -13.97 10.25
N ASP A 4 3.87 -14.67 10.30
CA ASP A 4 2.91 -14.88 9.21
C ASP A 4 1.80 -13.82 9.13
N ASP A 5 1.82 -12.78 9.99
CA ASP A 5 0.91 -11.64 9.87
C ASP A 5 1.05 -11.04 8.46
N ARG A 6 -0.07 -10.82 7.76
CA ARG A 6 -0.07 -10.36 6.38
C ARG A 6 0.11 -8.86 6.33
N VAL A 7 1.06 -8.44 5.50
CA VAL A 7 1.35 -7.04 5.25
C VAL A 7 0.96 -6.73 3.81
N LEU A 8 0.11 -5.72 3.64
CA LEU A 8 -0.14 -5.13 2.34
C LEU A 8 0.69 -3.86 2.18
N VAL A 9 1.43 -3.71 1.10
CA VAL A 9 2.08 -2.44 0.74
C VAL A 9 1.18 -1.69 -0.23
N GLY A 10 0.69 -0.53 0.20
CA GLY A 10 -0.03 0.45 -0.62
C GLY A 10 0.89 1.54 -1.16
N VAL A 11 0.40 2.27 -2.16
CA VAL A 11 1.14 3.37 -2.80
C VAL A 11 0.50 4.70 -2.45
N LEU A 12 1.29 5.62 -1.92
CA LEU A 12 0.91 7.02 -1.73
C LEU A 12 1.69 7.88 -2.71
N ASN A 13 0.97 8.54 -3.62
CA ASN A 13 1.55 9.43 -4.62
C ASN A 13 1.03 10.88 -4.54
N ARG A 14 0.14 11.16 -3.59
CA ARG A 14 -0.48 12.47 -3.37
C ARG A 14 -0.34 12.85 -1.91
N LYS A 15 0.07 14.10 -1.66
CA LYS A 15 0.17 14.66 -0.30
C LYS A 15 -1.15 14.58 0.46
N ARG A 16 -2.26 14.91 -0.21
CA ARG A 16 -3.62 14.82 0.36
C ARG A 16 -3.93 13.42 0.91
N ASP A 17 -3.55 12.37 0.18
CA ASP A 17 -3.82 11.00 0.61
C ASP A 17 -2.95 10.59 1.80
N PHE A 18 -1.71 11.08 1.84
CA PHE A 18 -0.84 10.92 2.99
C PHE A 18 -1.35 11.67 4.22
N ASP A 19 -1.85 12.91 4.05
CA ASP A 19 -2.45 13.69 5.13
C ASP A 19 -3.70 13.01 5.71
N ILE A 20 -4.55 12.44 4.84
CA ILE A 20 -5.70 11.61 5.26
C ILE A 20 -5.21 10.40 6.04
N ALA A 21 -4.26 9.63 5.52
CA ALA A 21 -3.73 8.46 6.20
C ALA A 21 -3.13 8.81 7.58
N ARG A 22 -2.41 9.93 7.68
CA ARG A 22 -1.76 10.37 8.91
C ARG A 22 -2.74 10.90 9.95
N ARG A 23 -3.76 11.68 9.54
CA ARG A 23 -4.67 12.39 10.45
C ARG A 23 -5.98 11.67 10.72
N GLN A 24 -6.47 10.92 9.73
CA GLN A 24 -7.77 10.23 9.79
C GLN A 24 -7.62 8.71 9.91
N HIS A 25 -6.39 8.19 9.82
CA HIS A 25 -6.07 6.79 10.05
C HIS A 25 -6.80 5.79 9.14
N TRP A 26 -6.96 6.17 7.87
CA TRP A 26 -7.48 5.25 6.86
C TRP A 26 -6.82 5.45 5.49
N TYR A 27 -6.88 4.41 4.66
CA TYR A 27 -6.44 4.41 3.28
C TYR A 27 -7.46 3.71 2.40
N ARG A 28 -7.57 4.12 1.14
CA ARG A 28 -8.54 3.56 0.19
C ARG A 28 -7.87 2.74 -0.90
N ILE A 29 -8.51 1.65 -1.26
CA ILE A 29 -8.07 0.79 -2.35
C ILE A 29 -9.28 0.53 -3.26
N PRO A 30 -9.22 0.82 -4.57
CA PRO A 30 -10.30 0.46 -5.49
C PRO A 30 -10.58 -1.04 -5.40
N GLU A 31 -11.85 -1.42 -5.22
CA GLU A 31 -12.25 -2.81 -5.00
C GLU A 31 -11.83 -3.72 -6.17
N ARG A 32 -11.99 -3.22 -7.41
CA ARG A 32 -11.47 -3.83 -8.65
C ARG A 32 -9.97 -4.17 -8.68
N GLN A 33 -9.13 -3.56 -7.83
CA GLN A 33 -7.69 -3.88 -7.76
C GLN A 33 -7.40 -5.08 -6.85
N LEU A 34 -8.35 -5.50 -6.02
CA LEU A 34 -8.23 -6.64 -5.12
C LEU A 34 -9.44 -7.58 -5.27
N PRO A 35 -9.59 -8.25 -6.43
CA PRO A 35 -10.77 -9.07 -6.72
C PRO A 35 -10.91 -10.29 -5.80
N ARG A 36 -9.82 -10.72 -5.16
CA ARG A 36 -9.82 -11.81 -4.15
C ARG A 36 -10.07 -11.29 -2.73
N GLY A 37 -10.48 -10.04 -2.59
CA GLY A 37 -10.64 -9.36 -1.31
C GLY A 37 -9.33 -8.82 -0.73
N LEU A 38 -9.50 -8.17 0.42
CA LEU A 38 -8.45 -7.55 1.20
C LEU A 38 -8.38 -8.21 2.57
N ASN A 39 -7.27 -8.88 2.85
CA ASN A 39 -7.02 -9.47 4.15
C ASN A 39 -5.57 -9.19 4.55
N ALA A 40 -5.39 -8.28 5.51
CA ALA A 40 -4.11 -7.79 5.95
C ALA A 40 -4.21 -7.34 7.42
N GLU A 41 -3.29 -7.83 8.25
CA GLU A 41 -3.11 -7.37 9.64
C GLU A 41 -2.39 -6.03 9.69
N TYR A 42 -1.57 -5.73 8.67
CA TYR A 42 -0.78 -4.50 8.56
C TYR A 42 -0.86 -3.89 7.15
N ILE A 43 -0.81 -2.57 7.11
CA ILE A 43 -0.62 -1.80 5.87
C ILE A 43 0.72 -1.06 5.97
N ALA A 44 1.51 -1.10 4.91
CA ALA A 44 2.71 -0.31 4.73
C ALA A 44 2.56 0.62 3.52
N PHE A 45 3.31 1.72 3.48
CA PHE A 45 3.17 2.75 2.46
C PHE A 45 4.48 3.04 1.75
N PHE A 46 4.50 2.72 0.46
CA PHE A 46 5.47 3.24 -0.47
C PHE A 46 5.13 4.67 -0.85
N LEU A 47 6.08 5.57 -0.63
CA LEU A 47 5.95 6.97 -0.99
C LEU A 47 6.49 7.18 -2.40
N SER A 48 5.65 7.67 -3.30
CA SER A 48 5.98 7.84 -4.71
C SER A 48 5.84 9.28 -5.16
N GLY A 49 6.87 9.81 -5.79
CA GLY A 49 6.84 11.08 -6.50
C GLY A 49 7.44 12.24 -5.70
N LYS A 50 7.76 13.31 -6.44
CA LYS A 50 8.56 14.45 -5.96
C LYS A 50 8.00 15.11 -4.69
N VAL A 51 6.71 14.99 -4.43
CA VAL A 51 6.03 15.56 -3.26
C VAL A 51 6.56 15.00 -1.92
N PHE A 52 7.19 13.83 -1.93
CA PHE A 52 7.78 13.20 -0.74
C PHE A 52 9.30 13.46 -0.61
N GLY A 53 9.89 14.25 -1.52
CA GLY A 53 11.29 14.66 -1.42
C GLY A 53 12.25 13.47 -1.21
N PRO A 54 13.14 13.53 -0.21
CA PRO A 54 14.09 12.45 0.09
C PRO A 54 13.46 11.11 0.46
N GLN A 55 12.21 11.09 0.95
CA GLN A 55 11.50 9.86 1.29
C GLN A 55 10.82 9.21 0.06
N SER A 56 10.78 9.90 -1.08
CA SER A 56 10.24 9.34 -2.32
C SER A 56 11.05 8.13 -2.78
N GLY A 57 10.37 7.08 -3.20
CA GLY A 57 10.99 5.85 -3.66
C GLY A 57 11.30 4.85 -2.55
N ALA A 58 10.64 4.95 -1.39
CA ALA A 58 10.83 4.01 -0.29
C ALA A 58 9.51 3.69 0.43
N ILE A 59 9.47 2.54 1.11
CA ILE A 59 8.43 2.22 2.09
C ILE A 59 8.89 2.77 3.44
N ALA A 60 8.25 3.85 3.86
CA ALA A 60 8.69 4.65 5.01
C ALA A 60 7.73 4.55 6.21
N TYR A 61 6.51 4.08 6.01
CA TYR A 61 5.50 4.03 7.07
C TYR A 61 4.73 2.72 7.04
N PHE A 62 4.29 2.28 8.21
CA PHE A 62 3.35 1.17 8.36
C PHE A 62 2.38 1.41 9.52
N ALA A 63 1.28 0.68 9.54
CA ALA A 63 0.29 0.74 10.61
C ALA A 63 -0.44 -0.60 10.75
N ARG A 64 -0.90 -0.90 11.96
CA ARG A 64 -1.75 -2.06 12.23
C ARG A 64 -3.18 -1.77 11.79
N VAL A 65 -3.74 -2.64 10.96
CA VAL A 65 -5.13 -2.56 10.50
C VAL A 65 -6.08 -2.78 11.67
N THR A 66 -7.17 -2.00 11.71
CA THR A 66 -8.20 -2.05 12.75
C THR A 66 -9.60 -2.26 12.19
N GLY A 67 -9.80 -2.03 10.89
CA GLY A 67 -11.09 -2.19 10.25
C GLY A 67 -10.99 -2.24 8.73
N LEU A 68 -12.04 -2.77 8.12
CA LEU A 68 -12.23 -2.79 6.68
C LEU A 68 -13.72 -2.59 6.39
N GLU A 69 -14.05 -1.59 5.59
CA GLU A 69 -15.41 -1.35 5.09
C GLU A 69 -15.41 -1.10 3.59
N LEU A 70 -16.55 -1.38 2.95
CA LEU A 70 -16.83 -0.96 1.58
C LEU A 70 -17.49 0.41 1.62
N ALA A 71 -16.97 1.34 0.82
CA ALA A 71 -17.51 2.69 0.71
C ALA A 71 -17.46 3.17 -0.74
N ARG A 72 -18.34 4.10 -1.11
CA ARG A 72 -18.25 4.75 -2.42
C ARG A 72 -17.15 5.79 -2.38
N ARG A 73 -16.55 6.06 -3.53
CA ARG A 73 -15.51 7.10 -3.63
C ARG A 73 -16.02 8.48 -3.17
N ALA A 74 -17.26 8.83 -3.52
CA ALA A 74 -17.88 10.09 -3.12
C ALA A 74 -17.94 10.28 -1.59
N ASP A 75 -18.17 9.20 -0.85
CA ASP A 75 -18.24 9.22 0.62
C ASP A 75 -16.86 9.39 1.24
N LEU A 76 -15.82 8.81 0.61
CA LEU A 76 -14.44 8.88 1.08
C LEU A 76 -13.73 10.18 0.70
N LEU A 77 -14.12 10.78 -0.43
CA LEU A 77 -13.53 11.98 -1.00
C LEU A 77 -14.63 12.94 -1.48
N PRO A 78 -15.30 13.64 -0.55
CA PRO A 78 -16.33 14.61 -0.91
C PRO A 78 -15.79 15.68 -1.87
N GLY A 79 -16.51 15.96 -2.95
CA GLY A 79 -16.12 16.94 -3.96
C GLY A 79 -15.28 16.39 -5.13
N GLU A 80 -14.97 15.09 -5.17
CA GLU A 80 -14.42 14.45 -6.37
C GLU A 80 -15.50 13.75 -7.19
N GLU A 81 -15.87 14.35 -8.32
CA GLU A 81 -16.91 13.81 -9.22
C GLU A 81 -16.43 12.60 -10.04
N GLN A 82 -15.12 12.51 -10.31
CA GLN A 82 -14.56 11.41 -11.09
C GLN A 82 -14.70 10.09 -10.32
N ARG A 83 -15.39 9.13 -10.94
CA ARG A 83 -15.58 7.77 -10.39
C ARG A 83 -16.29 7.80 -9.03
N ALA A 84 -17.18 8.76 -8.81
CA ALA A 84 -17.91 8.95 -7.56
C ALA A 84 -18.64 7.68 -7.08
N THR A 85 -19.15 6.87 -8.02
CA THR A 85 -19.89 5.63 -7.77
C THR A 85 -19.00 4.39 -7.64
N ASP A 86 -17.71 4.47 -7.96
CA ASP A 86 -16.79 3.34 -7.81
C ASP A 86 -16.73 2.92 -6.34
N ILE A 87 -16.69 1.60 -6.12
CA ILE A 87 -16.55 0.99 -4.80
C ILE A 87 -15.08 0.89 -4.42
N TYR A 88 -14.79 1.27 -3.18
CA TYR A 88 -13.46 1.22 -2.57
C TYR A 88 -13.52 0.45 -1.26
N PHE A 89 -12.47 -0.31 -1.00
CA PHE A 89 -12.13 -0.71 0.36
C PHE A 89 -11.59 0.50 1.10
N LYS A 90 -12.20 0.87 2.23
CA LYS A 90 -11.61 1.78 3.20
C LYS A 90 -11.00 0.93 4.31
N LEU A 91 -9.68 0.96 4.37
CA LEU A 91 -8.88 0.23 5.35
C LEU A 91 -8.55 1.19 6.49
N GLN A 92 -9.12 0.96 7.67
CA GLN A 92 -8.81 1.70 8.89
C GLN A 92 -7.60 1.07 9.60
N PHE A 93 -6.80 1.90 10.25
CA PHE A 93 -5.60 1.46 10.97
C PHE A 93 -5.31 2.32 12.20
N ARG A 94 -4.30 1.94 12.99
CA ARG A 94 -3.76 2.74 14.10
C ARG A 94 -2.82 3.84 13.60
N ASN A 95 -2.17 4.57 14.50
CA ASN A 95 -1.16 5.56 14.12
C ASN A 95 -0.11 5.00 13.15
N LEU A 96 0.25 5.79 12.14
CA LEU A 96 1.40 5.49 11.29
C LEU A 96 2.68 5.48 12.12
N VAL A 97 3.45 4.42 11.95
CA VAL A 97 4.77 4.20 12.53
C VAL A 97 5.80 4.30 11.41
N GLU A 98 6.92 4.98 11.67
CA GLU A 98 8.03 5.04 10.73
C GLU A 98 8.74 3.68 10.67
N LYS A 99 9.06 3.24 9.44
CA LYS A 99 9.92 2.08 9.21
C LYS A 99 11.36 2.56 9.15
N ASP A 100 12.15 2.18 10.15
CA ASP A 100 13.56 2.53 10.24
C ASP A 100 14.43 1.24 10.27
N PRO A 101 15.37 1.06 9.33
CA PRO A 101 15.55 1.86 8.13
C PRO A 101 14.37 1.67 7.15
N PRO A 102 14.08 2.66 6.28
CA PRO A 102 13.04 2.52 5.26
C PRO A 102 13.45 1.47 4.22
N ILE A 103 12.46 0.81 3.61
CA ILE A 103 12.71 -0.21 2.57
C ILE A 103 12.89 0.51 1.23
N SER A 104 14.08 0.41 0.65
CA SER A 104 14.49 1.16 -0.53
C SER A 104 14.02 0.54 -1.86
N ASN A 105 13.77 1.35 -2.87
CA ASN A 105 13.46 0.88 -4.22
C ASN A 105 14.70 0.89 -5.12
N VAL A 106 15.63 -0.04 -4.86
CA VAL A 106 16.87 -0.18 -5.63
C VAL A 106 17.00 -1.61 -6.19
N PRO A 107 17.18 -1.77 -7.52
CA PRO A 107 17.02 -0.76 -8.56
C PRO A 107 15.58 -0.24 -8.62
N ALA A 108 15.39 0.98 -9.11
CA ALA A 108 14.08 1.63 -9.16
C ALA A 108 13.07 0.83 -10.00
N ARG A 109 11.97 0.43 -9.38
CA ARG A 109 10.85 -0.29 -10.02
C ARG A 109 9.55 0.48 -9.87
N SER A 110 8.68 0.39 -10.88
CA SER A 110 7.28 0.74 -10.68
C SER A 110 6.65 -0.34 -9.81
N ILE A 111 5.93 0.06 -8.77
CA ILE A 111 5.25 -0.88 -7.90
C ILE A 111 3.75 -0.65 -7.91
N SER A 112 3.02 -1.73 -7.72
CA SER A 112 1.59 -1.70 -7.43
C SER A 112 1.37 -2.11 -5.97
N PHE A 113 0.34 -2.90 -5.69
CA PHE A 113 0.15 -3.48 -4.37
C PHE A 113 1.05 -4.69 -4.18
N ILE A 114 1.84 -4.73 -3.11
CA ILE A 114 2.65 -5.89 -2.75
C ILE A 114 2.00 -6.60 -1.58
N ARG A 115 1.81 -7.91 -1.67
CA ARG A 115 1.40 -8.75 -0.56
C ARG A 115 2.62 -9.47 -0.02
N THR A 116 2.84 -9.40 1.28
CA THR A 116 3.97 -10.03 1.93
C THR A 116 3.61 -10.43 3.37
N THR A 117 4.58 -10.99 4.10
CA THR A 117 4.45 -11.41 5.49
C THR A 117 5.25 -10.49 6.40
N TRP A 118 4.91 -10.47 7.68
CA TRP A 118 5.52 -9.56 8.65
C TRP A 118 7.01 -9.82 8.84
N ASP A 119 7.43 -11.09 8.87
CA ASP A 119 8.83 -11.48 8.94
C ASP A 119 9.66 -10.93 7.77
N ARG A 120 9.16 -11.06 6.53
CA ARG A 120 9.80 -10.49 5.34
C ARG A 120 9.79 -8.98 5.37
N PHE A 121 8.67 -8.37 5.76
CA PHE A 121 8.55 -6.92 5.82
C PHE A 121 9.55 -6.30 6.80
N ILE A 122 9.74 -6.90 7.98
CA ILE A 122 10.64 -6.35 8.98
C ILE A 122 12.11 -6.56 8.61
N SER A 123 12.44 -7.65 7.92
CA SER A 123 13.81 -7.96 7.47
C SER A 123 14.21 -7.29 6.15
N ALA A 124 13.25 -6.78 5.37
CA ALA A 124 13.52 -6.24 4.04
C ALA A 124 14.33 -4.94 4.08
N GLU A 125 15.34 -4.86 3.21
CA GLU A 125 16.15 -3.66 2.96
C GLU A 125 15.74 -3.01 1.63
N THR A 126 15.32 -3.85 0.67
CA THR A 126 14.88 -3.44 -0.66
C THR A 126 13.49 -3.97 -0.97
N ILE A 127 12.82 -3.34 -1.94
CA ILE A 127 11.51 -3.80 -2.42
C ILE A 127 11.58 -5.24 -2.99
N ALA A 128 12.73 -5.66 -3.51
CA ALA A 128 12.90 -7.02 -4.03
C ALA A 128 12.72 -8.09 -2.94
N ASP A 129 13.09 -7.78 -1.69
CA ASP A 129 13.02 -8.70 -0.55
C ASP A 129 11.57 -9.00 -0.12
N LEU A 130 10.61 -8.19 -0.56
CA LEU A 130 9.20 -8.33 -0.19
C LEU A 130 8.46 -9.41 -1.00
N TYR A 131 9.01 -9.81 -2.14
CA TYR A 131 8.38 -10.80 -3.01
C TYR A 131 8.82 -12.21 -2.62
N SER A 132 7.88 -13.16 -2.59
CA SER A 132 8.26 -14.57 -2.56
C SER A 132 8.76 -15.00 -3.95
N ALA A 133 9.56 -16.07 -4.02
CA ALA A 133 9.99 -16.66 -5.30
C ALA A 133 8.81 -17.05 -6.21
N GLY A 134 7.61 -17.26 -5.66
CA GLY A 134 6.39 -17.52 -6.42
C GLY A 134 5.72 -16.28 -7.00
N ASP A 135 5.87 -15.11 -6.37
CA ASP A 135 5.22 -13.86 -6.80
C ASP A 135 5.95 -13.18 -7.97
N PHE A 136 7.26 -13.43 -8.10
CA PHE A 136 8.10 -12.89 -9.18
C PHE A 136 7.60 -13.29 -10.57
N TYR A 137 6.95 -14.46 -10.70
CA TYR A 137 6.37 -14.93 -11.96
C TYR A 137 5.05 -14.22 -12.31
N VAL A 138 4.26 -13.81 -11.31
CA VAL A 138 2.97 -13.13 -11.50
C VAL A 138 3.18 -11.71 -12.01
N ASP A 139 4.15 -10.97 -11.47
CA ASP A 139 4.44 -9.59 -11.89
C ASP A 139 4.96 -9.52 -13.33
N ARG A 140 5.77 -10.50 -13.78
CA ARG A 140 6.26 -10.56 -15.16
C ARG A 140 5.10 -10.72 -16.16
N VAL A 141 4.09 -11.51 -15.80
CA VAL A 141 2.88 -11.69 -16.60
C VAL A 141 2.04 -10.41 -16.61
N TYR A 142 1.88 -9.72 -15.48
CA TYR A 142 1.17 -8.43 -15.45
C TYR A 142 1.87 -7.32 -16.25
N HIS A 143 3.21 -7.28 -16.24
CA HIS A 143 3.98 -6.35 -17.05
C HIS A 143 3.95 -6.70 -18.54
N ALA A 144 3.97 -7.99 -18.90
CA ALA A 144 3.86 -8.43 -20.29
C ALA A 144 2.47 -8.18 -20.90
N LEU A 145 1.41 -8.21 -20.10
CA LEU A 145 0.02 -7.98 -20.55
C LEU A 145 -0.37 -6.50 -20.69
N ARG A 146 0.58 -5.57 -20.48
CA ARG A 146 0.38 -4.12 -20.64
C ARG A 146 1.25 -3.49 -21.74
N ALA A 147 1.94 -4.30 -22.53
CA ALA A 147 2.73 -3.87 -23.69
C ALA A 147 1.91 -4.03 -24.99
#